data_AF-A0A9P5XZC9-F1
#
_entry.id   AF-A0A9P5XZC9-F1
#
_cell.length_a   1.000
_cell.length_b   1.000
_cell.length_c   1.000
_cell.angle_alpha   90.00
_cell.angle_beta   90.00
_cell.angle_gamma   90.00
#
_symmetry.space_group_name_H-M   'P 1'
#
loop_
_entity.id
_entity.type
_entity.pdbx_description
1 polymer ?
#
loop_
_entity_poly.entity_id
_entity_poly.type
_entity_poly.pdbx_seq_one_letter_code
_entity_poly.pdbx_strand_id
1 'polypeptide(L)'
;MAEWSSFHCDNPDFVVKSVPDNITFAVNRNLLGTSEIFRDMFSCCDTELSNGERAATENQVDLHEPAGVVIALLRLLHHPPAPPTVERCIDESEETQLSSQSPKIRRYDPTTVIPLPILLSLLYGLVDKYALPASTAESLNGHLLAHAPTYPLRVYGFATIQGLDRIASEASQYMLPLGSYRLDEVQNIPTVDAYHKLVRLQDLRVKALRKLVLGEDIFPHGYGACRHHHQITAARWDEKRKSLAVEIDTVTDVAGEMATLMDDLPSGCDVCLKAYMAAVKMLAYKSRKIIRRIDQLPAEV
;
A
#
# COMPACT_ATOMS: atom_id res chain seq x y z
N MET A 1 0.75 -10.47 -17.85
CA MET A 1 -0.39 -10.00 -18.68
C MET A 1 -1.16 -11.13 -19.35
N ALA A 2 -0.54 -12.26 -19.72
CA ALA A 2 -1.23 -13.41 -20.34
C ALA A 2 -2.29 -14.08 -19.43
N GLU A 3 -2.15 -13.97 -18.11
CA GLU A 3 -3.07 -14.57 -17.14
C GLU A 3 -4.42 -13.86 -16.99
N TRP A 4 -4.78 -12.87 -17.81
CA TRP A 4 -6.11 -12.24 -17.76
C TRP A 4 -6.90 -12.33 -19.07
N SER A 5 -6.40 -13.06 -20.09
CA SER A 5 -6.97 -13.07 -21.45
C SER A 5 -7.68 -14.35 -21.88
N SER A 6 -7.65 -15.42 -21.09
CA SER A 6 -8.28 -16.72 -21.41
C SER A 6 -8.93 -17.34 -20.17
N PHE A 7 -9.90 -18.24 -20.32
CA PHE A 7 -10.48 -18.95 -19.18
C PHE A 7 -10.64 -20.43 -19.52
N HIS A 8 -10.32 -21.29 -18.56
CA HIS A 8 -10.55 -22.72 -18.64
C HIS A 8 -11.11 -23.21 -17.31
N CYS A 9 -12.09 -24.11 -17.38
CA CYS A 9 -12.71 -24.72 -16.22
C CYS A 9 -12.58 -26.23 -16.32
N ASP A 10 -12.07 -26.85 -15.26
CA ASP A 10 -12.10 -28.30 -15.11
C ASP A 10 -13.53 -28.74 -14.74
N ASN A 11 -14.01 -29.82 -15.36
CA ASN A 11 -15.34 -30.40 -15.11
C ASN A 11 -16.50 -29.39 -15.22
N PRO A 12 -16.72 -28.78 -16.40
CA PRO A 12 -17.82 -27.84 -16.59
C PRO A 12 -19.17 -28.57 -16.60
N ASP A 13 -20.16 -27.98 -15.93
CA ASP A 13 -21.54 -28.46 -15.84
C ASP A 13 -22.56 -27.37 -16.23
N PHE A 14 -22.10 -26.17 -16.61
CA PHE A 14 -22.92 -25.02 -16.95
C PHE A 14 -22.23 -24.13 -18.00
N VAL A 15 -22.99 -23.25 -18.66
CA VAL A 15 -22.50 -22.36 -19.71
C VAL A 15 -22.78 -20.91 -19.37
N VAL A 16 -21.79 -20.04 -19.53
CA VAL A 16 -21.94 -18.59 -19.49
C VAL A 16 -21.69 -18.02 -20.88
N LYS A 17 -22.61 -17.22 -21.41
CA LYS A 17 -22.47 -16.57 -22.71
C LYS A 17 -22.24 -15.08 -22.54
N SER A 18 -21.18 -14.55 -23.15
CA SER A 18 -21.04 -13.12 -23.39
C SER A 18 -21.93 -12.72 -24.56
N VAL A 19 -22.96 -11.92 -24.30
CA VAL A 19 -23.91 -11.45 -25.31
C VAL A 19 -23.25 -10.54 -26.35
N PRO A 20 -22.46 -9.52 -25.97
CA PRO A 20 -21.85 -8.60 -26.94
C PRO A 20 -20.94 -9.27 -27.96
N ASP A 21 -20.17 -10.27 -27.51
CA ASP A 21 -19.18 -10.96 -28.35
C ASP A 21 -19.68 -12.31 -28.89
N ASN A 22 -20.85 -12.76 -28.42
CA ASN A 22 -21.44 -14.07 -28.74
C ASN A 22 -20.48 -15.25 -28.47
N ILE A 23 -19.65 -15.14 -27.43
CA ILE A 23 -18.70 -16.17 -26.99
C ILE A 23 -19.28 -16.91 -25.78
N THR A 24 -19.17 -18.23 -25.78
CA THR A 24 -19.59 -19.08 -24.66
C THR A 24 -18.40 -19.62 -23.87
N PHE A 25 -18.59 -19.76 -22.57
CA PHE A 25 -17.62 -20.24 -21.61
C PHE A 25 -18.22 -21.40 -20.83
N ALA A 26 -17.55 -22.56 -20.88
CA ALA A 26 -17.93 -23.71 -20.07
C ALA A 26 -17.41 -23.50 -18.63
N VAL A 27 -18.29 -23.60 -17.64
CA VAL A 27 -18.04 -23.23 -16.24
C VAL A 27 -18.63 -24.26 -15.29
N ASN A 28 -18.30 -24.13 -14.01
CA ASN A 28 -18.81 -24.94 -12.92
C ASN A 28 -19.82 -24.12 -12.11
N ARG A 29 -21.08 -24.55 -12.10
CA ARG A 29 -22.20 -23.84 -11.48
C ARG A 29 -22.00 -23.63 -9.99
N ASN A 30 -21.40 -24.60 -9.29
CA ASN A 30 -21.16 -24.48 -7.85
C ASN A 30 -20.19 -23.34 -7.51
N LEU A 31 -19.16 -23.14 -8.34
CA LEU A 31 -18.21 -22.04 -8.16
C LEU A 31 -18.83 -20.68 -8.49
N LEU A 32 -19.71 -20.62 -9.49
CA LEU A 32 -20.52 -19.42 -9.73
C LEU A 32 -21.40 -19.08 -8.52
N GLY A 33 -21.97 -20.09 -7.86
CA GLY A 33 -22.80 -19.94 -6.66
C GLY A 33 -22.09 -19.36 -5.43
N THR A 34 -20.78 -19.10 -5.50
CA THR A 34 -20.07 -18.32 -4.47
C THR A 34 -20.41 -16.84 -4.51
N SER A 35 -20.84 -16.33 -5.67
CA SER A 35 -21.44 -15.00 -5.83
C SER A 35 -22.88 -15.03 -5.35
N GLU A 36 -23.27 -14.02 -4.56
CA GLU A 36 -24.65 -13.91 -4.09
C GLU A 36 -25.62 -13.71 -5.25
N ILE A 37 -25.24 -12.91 -6.25
CA ILE A 37 -26.05 -12.65 -7.44
C ILE A 37 -26.34 -13.93 -8.21
N PHE A 38 -25.31 -14.75 -8.47
CA PHE A 38 -25.52 -16.02 -9.18
C PHE A 38 -26.29 -17.04 -8.33
N ARG A 39 -26.00 -17.12 -7.02
CA ARG A 39 -26.73 -17.99 -6.10
C ARG A 39 -28.23 -17.68 -6.07
N ASP A 40 -28.58 -16.41 -5.97
CA ASP A 40 -29.96 -15.97 -5.89
C ASP A 40 -30.67 -16.17 -7.24
N MET A 41 -29.98 -15.87 -8.35
CA MET A 41 -30.46 -16.15 -9.71
C MET A 41 -30.78 -17.64 -9.91
N PHE A 42 -29.86 -18.53 -9.53
CA PHE A 42 -30.07 -19.97 -9.63
C PHE A 42 -31.22 -20.45 -8.74
N SER A 43 -31.32 -19.92 -7.52
CA SER A 43 -32.37 -20.31 -6.58
C SER A 43 -33.77 -19.96 -7.09
N CYS A 44 -33.93 -18.81 -7.75
CA CYS A 44 -35.20 -18.41 -8.36
C CYS A 44 -35.60 -19.28 -9.55
N CYS A 45 -34.63 -19.68 -10.38
CA CYS A 45 -34.89 -20.47 -11.58
C CYS A 45 -35.12 -21.96 -11.28
N ASP A 46 -34.48 -22.53 -10.25
CA ASP A 46 -34.62 -23.94 -9.91
C ASP A 46 -36.02 -24.29 -9.35
N THR A 47 -36.73 -23.31 -8.76
CA THR A 47 -38.07 -23.51 -8.18
C THR A 47 -39.18 -23.76 -9.20
N GLU A 48 -39.07 -23.24 -10.43
CA GLU A 48 -40.12 -23.37 -11.45
C GLU A 48 -40.10 -24.73 -12.17
N LEU A 49 -39.05 -25.53 -11.96
CA LEU A 49 -38.78 -26.78 -12.71
C LEU A 49 -39.38 -28.04 -12.09
N SER A 50 -40.16 -27.90 -11.01
CA SER A 50 -40.83 -29.03 -10.35
C SER A 50 -42.01 -29.61 -11.16
N ASN A 51 -42.38 -29.02 -12.31
CA ASN A 51 -43.55 -29.40 -13.11
C ASN A 51 -43.26 -30.02 -14.49
N GLY A 52 -42.07 -30.56 -14.75
CA GLY A 52 -41.95 -31.78 -15.57
C GLY A 52 -41.34 -31.72 -16.97
N GLU A 53 -40.87 -30.59 -17.49
CA GLU A 53 -40.12 -30.58 -18.77
C GLU A 53 -38.90 -29.65 -18.67
N ARG A 54 -37.70 -30.22 -18.45
CA ARG A 54 -36.44 -29.49 -18.51
C ARG A 54 -36.15 -29.07 -19.94
N ALA A 55 -36.31 -27.80 -20.26
CA ALA A 55 -35.90 -27.28 -21.56
C ALA A 55 -34.37 -27.18 -21.60
N ALA A 56 -33.75 -27.61 -22.71
CA ALA A 56 -32.29 -27.60 -22.91
C ALA A 56 -31.63 -26.20 -22.79
N THR A 57 -32.42 -25.15 -22.65
CA THR A 57 -32.01 -23.76 -22.39
C THR A 57 -31.67 -23.45 -20.94
N GLU A 58 -31.93 -24.36 -19.99
CA GLU A 58 -31.76 -24.10 -18.54
C GLU A 58 -30.29 -24.11 -18.03
N ASN A 59 -29.35 -24.66 -18.81
CA ASN A 59 -27.94 -24.77 -18.38
C ASN A 59 -27.06 -23.62 -18.90
N GLN A 60 -27.65 -22.46 -19.18
CA GLN A 60 -26.93 -21.31 -19.70
C GLN A 60 -27.38 -20.00 -19.04
N VAL A 61 -26.42 -19.11 -18.77
CA VAL A 61 -26.69 -17.71 -18.42
C VAL A 61 -26.07 -16.75 -19.44
N ASP A 62 -26.85 -15.77 -19.85
CA ASP A 62 -26.44 -14.74 -20.81
C ASP A 62 -26.04 -13.45 -20.06
N LEU A 63 -24.75 -13.11 -20.10
CA LEU A 63 -24.21 -11.89 -19.50
C LEU A 63 -24.02 -10.81 -20.56
N HIS A 64 -24.53 -9.62 -20.27
CA HIS A 64 -24.31 -8.42 -21.09
C HIS A 64 -22.96 -7.76 -20.79
N GLU A 65 -21.92 -8.57 -20.68
CA GLU A 65 -20.54 -8.16 -20.45
C GLU A 65 -19.67 -8.57 -21.64
N PRO A 66 -18.68 -7.75 -22.05
CA PRO A 66 -17.68 -8.18 -23.02
C PRO A 66 -16.94 -9.43 -22.54
N ALA A 67 -16.50 -10.28 -23.47
CA ALA A 67 -15.83 -11.54 -23.22
C ALA A 67 -14.61 -11.39 -22.30
N GLY A 68 -13.82 -10.31 -22.44
CA GLY A 68 -12.68 -10.03 -21.55
C GLY A 68 -13.09 -9.78 -20.09
N VAL A 69 -14.23 -9.13 -19.87
CA VAL A 69 -14.80 -8.88 -18.54
C VAL A 69 -15.35 -10.17 -17.95
N VAL A 70 -16.04 -10.98 -18.76
CA VAL A 70 -16.52 -12.32 -18.35
C VAL A 70 -15.34 -13.22 -17.98
N ILE A 71 -14.26 -13.24 -18.76
CA ILE A 71 -13.05 -14.00 -18.42
C ILE A 71 -12.48 -13.59 -17.06
N ALA A 72 -12.40 -12.29 -16.77
CA ALA A 72 -11.92 -11.79 -15.48
C ALA A 72 -12.85 -12.21 -14.33
N LEU A 73 -14.17 -12.08 -14.50
CA LEU A 73 -15.17 -12.52 -13.53
C LEU A 73 -15.05 -14.02 -13.23
N LEU A 74 -14.98 -14.84 -14.28
CA LEU A 74 -14.87 -16.29 -14.15
C LEU A 74 -13.54 -16.68 -13.47
N ARG A 75 -12.44 -15.99 -13.76
CA ARG A 75 -11.19 -16.19 -13.03
C ARG A 75 -11.34 -15.85 -11.55
N LEU A 76 -11.97 -14.73 -11.18
CA LEU A 76 -12.17 -14.39 -9.76
C LEU A 76 -13.02 -15.42 -9.00
N LEU A 77 -14.02 -16.01 -9.66
CA LEU A 77 -14.91 -17.01 -9.06
C LEU A 77 -14.26 -18.41 -8.96
N HIS A 78 -13.52 -18.83 -9.98
CA HIS A 78 -12.96 -20.18 -10.05
C HIS A 78 -11.54 -20.28 -9.47
N HIS A 79 -10.74 -19.25 -9.68
CA HIS A 79 -9.32 -19.21 -9.35
C HIS A 79 -9.00 -17.85 -8.72
N PRO A 80 -9.58 -17.54 -7.53
CA PRO A 80 -9.34 -16.28 -6.87
C PRO A 80 -7.83 -16.05 -6.70
N PRO A 81 -7.34 -14.82 -6.95
CA PRO A 81 -5.91 -14.55 -6.96
C PRO A 81 -5.31 -14.83 -5.59
N ALA A 82 -4.14 -15.45 -5.56
CA ALA A 82 -3.38 -15.61 -4.33
C ALA A 82 -2.80 -14.26 -3.87
N PRO A 83 -2.63 -14.02 -2.57
CA PRO A 83 -2.00 -12.80 -2.06
C PRO A 83 -0.63 -12.55 -2.69
N PRO A 84 -0.21 -11.28 -2.88
CA PRO A 84 1.06 -10.95 -3.48
C PRO A 84 2.23 -11.49 -2.64
N THR A 85 3.25 -12.03 -3.31
CA THR A 85 4.41 -12.61 -2.64
C THR A 85 5.36 -11.52 -2.17
N VAL A 86 5.76 -11.56 -0.90
CA VAL A 86 6.74 -10.63 -0.33
C VAL A 86 8.14 -11.11 -0.72
N GLU A 87 8.93 -10.25 -1.36
CA GLU A 87 10.34 -10.53 -1.60
C GLU A 87 11.06 -10.59 -0.25
N ARG A 88 11.72 -11.71 0.04
CA ARG A 88 12.60 -11.81 1.21
C ARG A 88 13.80 -10.90 0.97
N CYS A 89 13.94 -9.84 1.75
CA CYS A 89 15.21 -9.12 1.82
C CYS A 89 16.26 -10.07 2.41
N ILE A 90 17.26 -10.44 1.61
CA ILE A 90 18.32 -11.39 2.00
C ILE A 90 19.27 -10.79 3.05
N ASP A 91 19.28 -9.47 3.23
CA ASP A 91 20.19 -8.75 4.14
C ASP A 91 19.56 -8.41 5.50
N GLU A 92 18.94 -9.38 6.17
CA GLU A 92 18.56 -9.25 7.58
C GLU A 92 19.72 -9.65 8.51
N SER A 93 20.88 -9.00 8.37
CA SER A 93 21.80 -8.93 9.52
C SER A 93 21.23 -7.93 10.54
N GLU A 94 21.20 -8.30 11.82
CA GLU A 94 20.63 -7.47 12.91
C GLU A 94 21.26 -6.06 12.97
N GLU A 95 22.49 -5.90 12.47
CA GLU A 95 23.16 -4.60 12.35
C GLU A 95 22.54 -3.69 11.28
N THR A 96 22.00 -4.25 10.20
CA THR A 96 21.33 -3.51 9.10
C THR A 96 19.89 -3.12 9.47
N GLN A 97 19.25 -3.84 10.41
CA GLN A 97 17.91 -3.48 10.92
C GLN A 97 17.89 -2.17 11.73
N LEU A 98 19.03 -1.77 12.29
CA LEU A 98 19.26 -0.47 12.90
C LEU A 98 19.60 0.62 11.87
N SER A 99 20.02 0.24 10.66
CA SER A 99 20.46 1.13 9.58
C SER A 99 19.41 1.38 8.49
N SER A 100 18.34 0.59 8.37
CA SER A 100 17.24 0.92 7.47
C SER A 100 16.43 2.09 8.07
N GLN A 101 16.82 3.29 7.70
CA GLN A 101 16.37 4.58 8.22
C GLN A 101 15.00 5.04 7.65
N SER A 102 14.46 4.29 6.67
CA SER A 102 13.14 4.45 6.06
C SER A 102 12.11 3.44 6.65
N PRO A 103 10.78 3.63 6.47
CA PRO A 103 9.82 2.62 6.93
C PRO A 103 10.14 1.29 6.24
N LYS A 104 9.85 0.15 6.87
CA LYS A 104 10.05 -1.17 6.24
C LYS A 104 9.14 -1.27 5.01
N ILE A 105 9.61 -0.79 3.86
CA ILE A 105 8.91 -0.88 2.59
C ILE A 105 8.87 -2.36 2.27
N ARG A 106 7.67 -2.96 2.38
CA ARG A 106 7.47 -4.32 1.91
C ARG A 106 7.63 -4.30 0.41
N ARG A 107 8.67 -4.98 -0.09
CA ARG A 107 8.83 -5.21 -1.52
C ARG A 107 8.05 -6.47 -1.88
N TYR A 108 7.28 -6.37 -2.94
CA TYR A 108 6.49 -7.47 -3.48
C TYR A 108 7.05 -7.88 -4.82
N ASP A 109 7.01 -9.18 -5.10
CA ASP A 109 7.43 -9.70 -6.39
C ASP A 109 6.48 -9.15 -7.46
N PRO A 110 6.98 -8.32 -8.41
CA PRO A 110 6.15 -7.66 -9.40
C PRO A 110 5.45 -8.63 -10.35
N THR A 111 5.91 -9.89 -10.44
CA THR A 111 5.27 -10.94 -11.25
C THR A 111 3.99 -11.47 -10.60
N THR A 112 3.87 -11.35 -9.27
CA THR A 112 2.72 -11.82 -8.50
C THR A 112 1.68 -10.74 -8.22
N VAL A 113 2.03 -9.47 -8.43
CA VAL A 113 1.14 -8.33 -8.16
C VAL A 113 0.27 -8.05 -9.38
N ILE A 114 -1.06 -8.07 -9.19
CA ILE A 114 -2.00 -7.68 -10.24
C ILE A 114 -1.76 -6.21 -10.62
N PRO A 115 -1.64 -5.87 -11.91
CA PRO A 115 -1.42 -4.48 -12.33
C PRO A 115 -2.50 -3.52 -11.84
N LEU A 116 -2.08 -2.35 -11.33
CA LEU A 116 -2.97 -1.36 -10.74
C LEU A 116 -4.12 -0.93 -11.67
N PRO A 117 -3.93 -0.64 -12.96
CA PRO A 117 -5.04 -0.26 -13.83
C PRO A 117 -6.14 -1.33 -13.88
N ILE A 118 -5.78 -2.61 -13.92
CA ILE A 118 -6.73 -3.73 -13.97
C ILE A 118 -7.49 -3.85 -12.64
N LEU A 119 -6.81 -3.68 -11.50
CA LEU A 119 -7.46 -3.63 -10.19
C LEU A 119 -8.54 -2.55 -10.16
N LEU A 120 -8.15 -1.31 -10.45
CA LEU A 120 -9.00 -0.14 -10.24
C LEU A 120 -10.17 -0.05 -11.23
N SER A 121 -9.94 -0.41 -12.51
CA SER A 121 -10.94 -0.19 -13.56
C SER A 121 -11.86 -1.39 -13.82
N LEU A 122 -11.48 -2.59 -13.35
CA LEU A 122 -12.18 -3.83 -13.70
C LEU A 122 -12.50 -4.67 -12.48
N LEU A 123 -11.49 -5.12 -11.73
CA LEU A 123 -11.70 -6.18 -10.74
C LEU A 123 -12.56 -5.75 -9.55
N TYR A 124 -12.36 -4.54 -9.01
CA TYR A 124 -13.23 -4.04 -7.94
C TYR A 124 -14.66 -3.81 -8.43
N GLY A 125 -14.84 -3.35 -9.67
CA GLY A 125 -16.18 -3.21 -10.26
C GLY A 125 -16.91 -4.55 -10.39
N LEU A 126 -16.18 -5.63 -10.69
CA LEU A 126 -16.73 -6.98 -10.71
C LEU A 126 -17.09 -7.50 -9.31
N VAL A 127 -16.24 -7.23 -8.31
CA VAL A 127 -16.52 -7.60 -6.91
C VAL A 127 -17.83 -6.99 -6.43
N ASP A 128 -18.02 -5.70 -6.67
CA ASP A 128 -19.23 -4.97 -6.30
C ASP A 128 -20.45 -5.46 -7.11
N LYS A 129 -20.35 -5.44 -8.44
CA LYS A 129 -21.46 -5.79 -9.34
C LYS A 129 -21.98 -7.21 -9.14
N TYR A 130 -21.09 -8.17 -8.88
CA TYR A 130 -21.44 -9.57 -8.73
C TYR A 130 -21.45 -10.05 -7.27
N ALA A 131 -21.34 -9.14 -6.29
CA ALA A 131 -21.30 -9.47 -4.87
C ALA A 131 -20.37 -10.67 -4.58
N LEU A 132 -19.12 -10.55 -5.01
CA LEU A 132 -18.14 -11.62 -4.83
C LEU A 132 -17.77 -11.81 -3.35
N PRO A 133 -17.31 -13.01 -2.94
CA PRO A 133 -16.96 -13.28 -1.55
C PRO A 133 -15.96 -12.27 -0.97
N ALA A 134 -16.11 -11.96 0.32
CA ALA A 134 -15.22 -11.05 1.04
C ALA A 134 -13.74 -11.48 0.96
N SER A 135 -13.46 -12.78 0.93
CA SER A 135 -12.10 -13.32 0.76
C SER A 135 -11.45 -12.90 -0.56
N THR A 136 -12.22 -12.79 -1.63
CA THR A 136 -11.73 -12.30 -2.93
C THR A 136 -11.39 -10.82 -2.83
N ALA A 137 -12.27 -10.02 -2.22
CA ALA A 137 -12.00 -8.60 -1.94
C ALA A 137 -10.75 -8.41 -1.07
N GLU A 138 -10.57 -9.21 -0.02
CA GLU A 138 -9.39 -9.18 0.85
C GLU A 138 -8.09 -9.50 0.11
N SER A 139 -8.12 -10.46 -0.83
CA SER A 139 -6.95 -10.75 -1.67
C SER A 139 -6.62 -9.57 -2.58
N LEU A 140 -7.63 -8.98 -3.25
CA LEU A 140 -7.46 -7.78 -4.07
C LEU A 140 -6.97 -6.57 -3.25
N ASN A 141 -7.39 -6.44 -1.99
CA ASN A 141 -6.90 -5.42 -1.06
C ASN A 141 -5.39 -5.58 -0.81
N GLY A 142 -4.89 -6.82 -0.71
CA GLY A 142 -3.47 -7.12 -0.62
C GLY A 142 -2.70 -6.65 -1.86
N HIS A 143 -3.20 -6.93 -3.07
CA HIS A 143 -2.58 -6.44 -4.30
C HIS A 143 -2.65 -4.92 -4.44
N LEU A 144 -3.76 -4.29 -4.05
CA LEU A 144 -3.89 -2.83 -4.04
C LEU A 144 -2.85 -2.19 -3.11
N LEU A 145 -2.68 -2.75 -1.90
CA LEU A 145 -1.70 -2.27 -0.94
C LEU A 145 -0.25 -2.47 -1.43
N ALA A 146 0.02 -3.50 -2.23
CA ALA A 146 1.34 -3.72 -2.82
C ALA A 146 1.79 -2.57 -3.76
N HIS A 147 0.84 -1.82 -4.34
CA HIS A 147 1.13 -0.64 -5.16
C HIS A 147 1.33 0.64 -4.34
N ALA A 148 1.03 0.65 -3.04
CA ALA A 148 1.07 1.85 -2.22
C ALA A 148 2.44 2.56 -2.20
N PRO A 149 3.60 1.87 -2.14
CA PRO A 149 4.90 2.54 -2.19
C PRO A 149 5.19 3.25 -3.52
N THR A 150 4.66 2.73 -4.64
CA THR A 150 4.95 3.23 -6.00
C THR A 150 3.90 4.26 -6.46
N TYR A 151 2.63 4.04 -6.13
CA TYR A 151 1.50 4.87 -6.56
C TYR A 151 0.62 5.32 -5.39
N PRO A 152 1.19 5.96 -4.35
CA PRO A 152 0.49 6.21 -3.09
C PRO A 152 -0.76 7.06 -3.26
N LEU A 153 -0.72 8.10 -4.09
CA LEU A 153 -1.84 9.00 -4.31
C LEU A 153 -3.04 8.30 -4.98
N ARG A 154 -2.78 7.44 -5.97
CA ARG A 154 -3.84 6.68 -6.66
C ARG A 154 -4.45 5.63 -5.75
N VAL A 155 -3.61 4.91 -4.99
CA VAL A 155 -4.08 3.91 -4.02
C VAL A 155 -4.89 4.58 -2.90
N TYR A 156 -4.39 5.69 -2.35
CA TYR A 156 -5.08 6.47 -1.33
C TYR A 156 -6.44 6.98 -1.82
N GLY A 157 -6.47 7.63 -2.98
CA GLY A 157 -7.69 8.18 -3.57
C GLY A 157 -8.75 7.11 -3.79
N PHE A 158 -8.36 6.00 -4.43
CA PHE A 158 -9.26 4.87 -4.64
C PHE A 158 -9.75 4.24 -3.34
N ALA A 159 -8.84 3.94 -2.40
CA ALA A 159 -9.20 3.36 -1.12
C ALA A 159 -10.18 4.25 -0.33
N THR A 160 -10.02 5.57 -0.42
CA THR A 160 -10.94 6.54 0.19
C THR A 160 -12.33 6.48 -0.44
N ILE A 161 -12.43 6.39 -1.77
CA ILE A 161 -13.72 6.26 -2.50
C ILE A 161 -14.45 4.97 -2.07
N GLN A 162 -13.70 3.88 -1.91
CA GLN A 162 -14.24 2.56 -1.59
C GLN A 162 -14.45 2.32 -0.09
N GLY A 163 -14.18 3.30 0.78
CA GLY A 163 -14.29 3.13 2.24
C GLY A 163 -13.27 2.15 2.84
N LEU A 164 -12.13 1.93 2.16
CA LEU A 164 -11.06 1.04 2.58
C LEU A 164 -10.06 1.77 3.48
N ASP A 165 -10.54 2.23 4.65
CA ASP A 165 -9.82 3.14 5.56
C ASP A 165 -8.41 2.66 5.92
N ARG A 166 -8.25 1.35 6.17
CA ARG A 166 -6.94 0.77 6.47
C ARG A 166 -5.95 0.93 5.32
N ILE A 167 -6.39 0.73 4.08
CA ILE A 167 -5.53 0.83 2.90
C ILE A 167 -5.20 2.30 2.62
N ALA A 168 -6.18 3.19 2.74
CA ALA A 168 -5.94 4.63 2.64
C ALA A 168 -4.91 5.08 3.67
N SER A 169 -5.06 4.62 4.92
CA SER A 169 -4.11 4.87 5.99
C SER A 169 -2.69 4.38 5.66
N GLU A 170 -2.55 3.13 5.22
CA GLU A 170 -1.25 2.59 4.84
C GLU A 170 -0.64 3.31 3.63
N ALA A 171 -1.43 3.71 2.63
CA ALA A 171 -0.93 4.44 1.47
C ALA A 171 -0.42 5.84 1.83
N SER A 172 -1.06 6.49 2.81
CA SER A 172 -0.71 7.86 3.22
C SER A 172 0.75 8.01 3.71
N GLN A 173 1.38 6.95 4.20
CA GLN A 173 2.76 6.99 4.70
C GLN A 173 3.82 7.21 3.61
N TYR A 174 3.49 6.87 2.37
CA TYR A 174 4.37 6.96 1.21
C TYR A 174 4.15 8.24 0.39
N MET A 175 3.24 9.11 0.83
CA MET A 175 2.90 10.34 0.11
C MET A 175 4.07 11.32 0.09
N LEU A 176 4.38 11.82 -1.10
CA LEU A 176 5.28 12.95 -1.29
C LEU A 176 4.62 14.24 -0.79
N PRO A 177 5.39 15.32 -0.53
CA PRO A 177 4.81 16.62 -0.21
C PRO A 177 3.71 16.99 -1.19
N LEU A 178 2.52 17.38 -0.72
CA LEU A 178 1.38 17.58 -1.63
C LEU A 178 1.64 18.61 -2.73
N GLY A 179 2.51 19.59 -2.46
CA GLY A 179 2.95 20.59 -3.43
C GLY A 179 3.83 20.05 -4.57
N SER A 180 4.31 18.80 -4.50
CA SER A 180 5.10 18.18 -5.58
C SER A 180 4.22 17.48 -6.63
N TYR A 181 2.94 17.25 -6.34
CA TYR A 181 2.01 16.62 -7.29
C TYR A 181 1.44 17.66 -8.25
N ARG A 182 1.16 17.23 -9.47
CA ARG A 182 0.44 18.05 -10.45
C ARG A 182 -1.03 18.15 -10.08
N LEU A 183 -1.69 19.19 -10.59
CA LEU A 183 -3.10 19.44 -10.29
C LEU A 183 -4.01 18.27 -10.74
N ASP A 184 -3.73 17.67 -11.91
CA ASP A 184 -4.44 16.49 -12.43
C ASP A 184 -4.23 15.25 -11.56
N GLU A 185 -3.10 15.16 -10.87
CA GLU A 185 -2.82 14.06 -9.95
C GLU A 185 -3.59 14.25 -8.63
N VAL A 186 -3.59 15.46 -8.08
CA VAL A 186 -4.28 15.79 -6.82
C VAL A 186 -5.80 15.58 -6.93
N GLN A 187 -6.37 15.71 -8.14
CA GLN A 187 -7.78 15.40 -8.41
C GLN A 187 -8.17 13.94 -8.12
N ASN A 188 -7.20 13.02 -7.98
CA ASN A 188 -7.48 11.65 -7.54
C ASN A 188 -7.92 11.58 -6.06
N ILE A 189 -7.73 12.63 -5.27
CA ILE A 189 -8.23 12.70 -3.90
C ILE A 189 -9.72 13.10 -3.95
N PRO A 190 -10.64 12.22 -3.52
CA PRO A 190 -12.06 12.37 -3.83
C PRO A 190 -12.76 13.48 -3.06
N THR A 191 -12.25 13.87 -1.88
CA THR A 191 -12.91 14.81 -0.98
C THR A 191 -11.94 15.80 -0.35
N VAL A 192 -12.46 16.98 0.00
CA VAL A 192 -11.71 18.02 0.72
C VAL A 192 -11.22 17.50 2.08
N ASP A 193 -12.03 16.69 2.77
CA ASP A 193 -11.66 16.05 4.03
C ASP A 193 -10.43 15.13 3.87
N ALA A 194 -10.46 14.26 2.85
CA ALA A 194 -9.34 13.36 2.56
C ALA A 194 -8.07 14.12 2.19
N TYR A 195 -8.19 15.23 1.47
CA TYR A 195 -7.07 16.12 1.17
C TYR A 195 -6.53 16.79 2.44
N HIS A 196 -7.41 17.33 3.26
CA HIS A 196 -7.06 18.03 4.50
C HIS A 196 -6.35 17.09 5.51
N LYS A 197 -6.79 15.83 5.63
CA LYS A 197 -6.11 14.81 6.43
C LYS A 197 -4.65 14.62 6.02
N LEU A 198 -4.37 14.59 4.72
CA LEU A 198 -3.00 14.48 4.21
C LEU A 198 -2.17 15.74 4.51
N VAL A 199 -2.74 16.94 4.32
CA VAL A 199 -2.07 18.20 4.67
C VAL A 199 -1.73 18.24 6.16
N ARG A 200 -2.69 17.90 7.04
CA ARG A 200 -2.48 17.84 8.49
C ARG A 200 -1.40 16.85 8.88
N LEU A 201 -1.42 15.65 8.28
CA LEU A 201 -0.40 14.63 8.50
C LEU A 201 0.99 15.14 8.15
N GLN A 202 1.13 15.77 6.97
CA GLN A 202 2.40 16.30 6.48
C GLN A 202 2.94 17.42 7.37
N ASP A 203 2.11 18.40 7.74
CA ASP A 203 2.48 19.51 8.63
C ASP A 203 2.93 19.02 10.01
N LEU A 204 2.13 18.15 10.64
CA LEU A 204 2.45 17.60 11.96
C LEU A 204 3.74 16.77 11.94
N ARG A 205 3.95 15.98 10.87
CA ARG A 205 5.16 15.18 10.70
C ARG A 205 6.40 16.06 10.57
N VAL A 206 6.35 17.09 9.73
CA VAL A 206 7.46 18.05 9.54
C VAL A 206 7.77 18.77 10.86
N LYS A 207 6.75 19.27 11.57
CA LYS A 207 6.92 19.93 12.88
C LYS A 207 7.55 18.99 13.91
N ALA A 208 7.10 17.75 13.98
CA ALA A 208 7.64 16.75 14.89
C ALA A 208 9.10 16.39 14.56
N LEU A 209 9.44 16.21 13.28
CA LEU A 209 10.81 15.93 12.83
C LEU A 209 11.75 17.10 13.14
N ARG A 210 11.33 18.34 12.86
CA ARG A 210 12.10 19.55 13.22
C ARG A 210 12.35 19.64 14.72
N LYS A 211 11.31 19.44 15.52
CA LYS A 211 11.42 19.43 16.98
C LYS A 211 12.36 18.33 17.47
N LEU A 212 12.30 17.15 16.88
CA LEU A 212 13.19 16.03 17.21
C LEU A 212 14.65 16.41 16.92
N VAL A 213 14.97 16.81 15.70
CA VAL A 213 16.35 17.16 15.29
C VAL A 213 16.95 18.28 16.13
N LEU A 214 16.17 19.33 16.39
CA LEU A 214 16.60 20.46 17.21
C LEU A 214 16.62 20.14 18.71
N GLY A 215 16.04 19.02 19.14
CA GLY A 215 16.01 18.58 20.53
C GLY A 215 17.09 17.55 20.88
N GLU A 216 17.75 16.93 19.90
CA GLU A 216 18.75 15.91 20.16
C GLU A 216 20.16 16.50 20.32
N ASP A 217 20.80 16.09 21.41
CA ASP A 217 22.20 16.36 21.72
C ASP A 217 23.06 15.13 21.41
N ILE A 218 24.24 15.36 20.82
CA ILE A 218 25.22 14.29 20.58
C ILE A 218 25.84 13.73 21.86
N PHE A 219 25.91 14.53 22.93
CA PHE A 219 26.39 14.12 24.25
C PHE A 219 25.34 14.45 25.33
N PRO A 220 24.28 13.64 25.48
CA PRO A 220 23.27 13.87 26.51
C PRO A 220 23.92 13.94 27.89
N HIS A 221 23.73 15.03 28.61
CA HIS A 221 24.38 15.29 29.92
C HIS A 221 25.92 15.17 29.93
N GLY A 222 26.57 15.28 28.77
CA GLY A 222 28.02 15.12 28.62
C GLY A 222 28.51 13.66 28.55
N TYR A 223 27.61 12.67 28.60
CA TYR A 223 28.01 11.27 28.48
C TYR A 223 28.61 10.96 27.10
N GLY A 224 29.72 10.23 27.09
CA GLY A 224 30.43 9.86 25.86
C GLY A 224 31.25 10.99 25.20
N ALA A 225 31.36 12.16 25.85
CA ALA A 225 32.13 13.28 25.32
C ALA A 225 33.63 12.95 25.23
N CYS A 226 34.21 13.15 24.05
CA CYS A 226 35.65 13.00 23.83
C CYS A 226 36.42 14.15 24.50
N ARG A 227 37.40 13.84 25.34
CA ARG A 227 38.22 14.85 26.04
C ARG A 227 38.85 15.89 25.10
N HIS A 228 39.28 15.45 23.92
CA HIS A 228 40.01 16.29 22.97
C HIS A 228 39.09 16.98 21.95
N HIS A 229 38.00 16.32 21.54
CA HIS A 229 37.20 16.75 20.39
C HIS A 229 35.77 17.17 20.72
N HIS A 230 35.31 17.05 21.98
CA HIS A 230 33.90 17.26 22.32
C HIS A 230 33.32 18.58 21.80
N GLN A 231 34.06 19.69 21.91
CA GLN A 231 33.58 21.00 21.45
C GLN A 231 33.38 21.04 19.94
N ILE A 232 34.35 20.51 19.18
CA ILE A 232 34.30 20.48 17.72
C ILE A 232 33.19 19.53 17.25
N THR A 233 33.08 18.34 17.85
CA THR A 233 32.02 17.38 17.51
C THR A 233 30.63 17.94 17.83
N ALA A 234 30.47 18.59 18.99
CA ALA A 234 29.20 19.23 19.37
C ALA A 234 28.84 20.41 18.45
N ALA A 235 29.81 21.25 18.09
CA ALA A 235 29.59 22.35 17.16
C ALA A 235 29.17 21.87 15.77
N ARG A 236 29.83 20.84 15.22
CA ARG A 236 29.47 20.24 13.92
C ARG A 236 28.07 19.61 13.94
N TRP A 237 27.76 18.87 15.01
CA TRP A 237 26.41 18.33 15.21
C TRP A 237 25.35 19.44 15.25
N ASP A 238 25.63 20.50 16.00
CA ASP A 238 24.73 21.65 16.14
C ASP A 238 24.52 22.42 14.84
N GLU A 239 25.57 22.58 14.04
CA GLU A 239 25.49 23.20 12.72
C GLU A 239 24.62 22.37 11.76
N LYS A 240 24.90 21.07 11.62
CA LYS A 240 24.14 20.20 10.72
C LYS A 240 22.69 20.06 11.14
N ARG A 241 22.39 19.87 12.43
CA ARG A 241 21.00 19.74 12.89
C ARG A 241 20.19 21.01 12.63
N LYS A 242 20.80 22.20 12.76
CA LYS A 242 20.16 23.49 12.46
C LYS A 242 19.94 23.68 10.97
N SER A 243 20.94 23.36 10.15
CA SER A 243 20.82 23.39 8.69
C SER A 243 19.72 22.43 8.21
N LEU A 244 19.77 21.17 8.64
CA LEU A 244 18.78 20.16 8.29
C LEU A 244 17.36 20.57 8.72
N ALA A 245 17.20 21.18 9.90
CA ALA A 245 15.87 21.59 10.37
C ALA A 245 15.13 22.55 9.42
N VAL A 246 15.87 23.35 8.63
CA VAL A 246 15.30 24.24 7.61
C VAL A 246 14.83 23.45 6.38
N GLU A 247 15.55 22.39 6.04
CA GLU A 247 15.35 21.57 4.84
C GLU A 247 14.38 20.40 5.03
N ILE A 248 14.04 20.04 6.28
CA ILE A 248 13.10 18.94 6.56
C ILE A 248 11.77 19.14 5.83
N ASP A 249 11.41 18.09 5.08
CA ASP A 249 10.13 17.85 4.43
C ASP A 249 9.46 16.57 4.95
N THR A 250 8.42 16.10 4.27
CA THR A 250 7.59 14.97 4.70
C THR A 250 8.26 13.61 4.49
N VAL A 251 9.24 13.51 3.61
CA VAL A 251 9.92 12.25 3.26
C VAL A 251 11.36 12.19 3.76
N THR A 252 11.87 13.29 4.32
CA THR A 252 13.23 13.44 4.82
C THR A 252 13.58 12.33 5.80
N ASP A 253 14.66 11.62 5.47
CA ASP A 253 15.32 10.70 6.37
C ASP A 253 16.29 11.46 7.27
N VAL A 254 15.76 12.00 8.36
CA VAL A 254 16.54 12.77 9.33
C VAL A 254 17.78 12.02 9.82
N ALA A 255 17.68 10.71 10.04
CA ALA A 255 18.82 9.95 10.58
C ALA A 255 19.88 9.72 9.50
N GLY A 256 19.46 9.42 8.27
CA GLY A 256 20.35 9.31 7.11
C GLY A 256 21.05 10.62 6.80
N GLU A 257 20.30 11.73 6.75
CA GLU A 257 20.85 13.07 6.55
C GLU A 257 21.82 13.47 7.65
N MET A 258 21.48 13.15 8.90
CA MET A 258 22.40 13.40 10.00
C MET A 258 23.65 12.54 9.92
N ALA A 259 23.60 11.32 9.35
CA ALA A 259 24.70 10.36 9.22
C ALA A 259 25.79 10.78 8.21
N THR A 260 25.51 11.71 7.30
CA THR A 260 26.52 12.17 6.31
C THR A 260 27.69 12.91 6.97
N LEU A 261 27.49 13.43 8.17
CA LEU A 261 28.52 14.10 8.99
C LEU A 261 29.62 13.13 9.46
N MET A 262 29.47 11.81 9.29
CA MET A 262 30.51 10.82 9.68
C MET A 262 31.85 11.12 9.01
N ASP A 263 31.80 11.52 7.74
CA ASP A 263 32.98 11.80 6.93
C ASP A 263 33.72 13.07 7.41
N ASP A 264 32.99 13.96 8.09
CA ASP A 264 33.51 15.21 8.65
C ASP A 264 33.98 15.05 10.10
N LEU A 265 33.97 13.85 10.71
CA LEU A 265 34.46 13.68 12.07
C LEU A 265 36.00 13.75 12.14
N PRO A 266 36.59 14.15 13.29
CA PRO A 266 38.04 14.07 13.48
C PRO A 266 38.54 12.64 13.21
N SER A 267 39.44 12.51 12.23
CA SER A 267 39.93 11.21 11.76
C SER A 267 40.58 10.41 12.89
N GLY A 268 40.24 9.12 12.97
CA GLY A 268 40.83 8.19 13.94
C GLY A 268 40.34 8.34 15.39
N CYS A 269 39.29 9.11 15.67
CA CYS A 269 38.73 9.20 17.02
C CYS A 269 37.53 8.27 17.25
N ASP A 270 37.79 7.05 17.73
CA ASP A 270 36.75 6.04 18.01
C ASP A 270 35.66 6.51 18.96
N VAL A 271 35.99 7.39 19.92
CA VAL A 271 35.03 7.91 20.90
C VAL A 271 34.00 8.82 20.21
N CYS A 272 34.46 9.74 19.35
CA CYS A 272 33.58 10.61 18.58
C CYS A 272 32.72 9.81 17.61
N LEU A 273 33.31 8.84 16.92
CA LEU A 273 32.60 7.95 16.00
C LEU A 273 31.49 7.18 16.72
N LYS A 274 31.79 6.55 17.86
CA LYS A 274 30.79 5.82 18.66
C LYS A 274 29.67 6.71 19.18
N ALA A 275 30.00 7.88 19.71
CA ALA A 275 29.00 8.82 20.22
C ALA A 275 28.06 9.29 19.09
N TYR A 276 28.63 9.60 17.94
CA TYR A 276 27.89 10.01 16.78
C TYR A 276 26.98 8.88 16.23
N MET A 277 27.51 7.66 16.08
CA MET A 277 26.70 6.51 15.65
C MET A 277 25.54 6.25 16.62
N ALA A 278 25.77 6.39 17.92
CA ALA A 278 24.72 6.25 18.92
C ALA A 278 23.65 7.35 18.80
N ALA A 279 24.06 8.61 18.57
CA ALA A 279 23.14 9.73 18.37
C ALA A 279 22.29 9.55 17.10
N VAL A 280 22.89 9.13 15.98
CA VAL A 280 22.18 8.81 14.73
C VAL A 280 21.21 7.64 14.93
N LYS A 281 21.63 6.56 15.61
CA LYS A 281 20.75 5.43 15.93
C LYS A 281 19.57 5.87 16.81
N MET A 282 19.80 6.77 17.76
CA MET A 282 18.74 7.33 18.60
C MET A 282 17.76 8.19 17.80
N LEU A 283 18.26 9.02 16.89
CA LEU A 283 17.42 9.77 15.95
C LEU A 283 16.57 8.85 15.09
N ALA A 284 17.16 7.79 14.52
CA ALA A 284 16.42 6.79 13.74
C ALA A 284 15.33 6.11 14.57
N TYR A 285 15.64 5.75 15.81
CA TYR A 285 14.66 5.17 16.73
C TYR A 285 13.51 6.13 17.04
N LYS A 286 13.80 7.40 17.36
CA LYS A 286 12.79 8.40 17.70
C LYS A 286 11.97 8.84 16.48
N SER A 287 12.58 8.93 15.29
CA SER A 287 11.88 9.31 14.06
C SER A 287 10.87 8.25 13.60
N ARG A 288 11.06 6.98 13.97
CA ARG A 288 10.08 5.89 13.75
C ARG A 288 8.81 6.06 14.60
N LYS A 289 8.85 6.81 15.70
CA LYS A 289 7.70 7.08 16.57
C LYS A 289 6.87 8.30 16.12
N ILE A 290 7.38 9.09 15.19
CA ILE A 290 6.64 10.21 14.62
C ILE A 290 5.51 9.66 13.73
N ILE A 291 4.36 10.34 13.75
CA ILE A 291 3.20 9.95 12.94
C ILE A 291 3.56 9.89 11.45
N ARG A 292 3.03 8.87 10.76
CA ARG A 292 3.25 8.62 9.33
C ARG A 292 1.98 8.30 8.58
N ARG A 293 0.91 7.91 9.29
CA ARG A 293 -0.36 7.52 8.68
C ARG A 293 -1.50 8.41 9.15
N ILE A 294 -2.52 8.56 8.32
CA ILE A 294 -3.70 9.36 8.67
C ILE A 294 -4.48 8.81 9.87
N ASP A 295 -4.44 7.50 10.14
CA ASP A 295 -5.07 6.90 11.33
C ASP A 295 -4.38 7.25 12.66
N GLN A 296 -3.16 7.81 12.59
CA GLN A 296 -2.39 8.28 13.74
C GLN A 296 -2.63 9.77 14.04
N LEU A 297 -3.47 10.45 13.25
CA LEU A 297 -3.82 11.84 13.50
C LEU A 297 -4.56 11.96 14.84
N PRO A 298 -4.28 13.00 15.63
CA PRO A 298 -5.09 13.32 16.81
C PRO A 298 -6.55 13.56 16.39
N ALA A 299 -7.49 13.05 17.19
CA ALA A 299 -8.91 13.31 17.03
C ALA A 299 -9.18 14.82 16.97
N GLU A 300 -10.10 15.22 16.10
CA GLU A 300 -10.58 16.61 16.04
C GLU A 300 -11.44 16.87 17.28
N VAL A 301 -11.06 17.89 18.05
CA VAL A 301 -11.80 18.38 19.22
C VAL A 301 -12.74 19.49 18.78
#